data_AF-A0A7R9MPK8-F1
#
_entry.id   AF-A0A7R9MPK8-F1
#
_cell.length_a   1.000
_cell.length_b   1.000
_cell.length_c   1.000
_cell.angle_alpha   90.00
_cell.angle_beta   90.00
_cell.angle_gamma   90.00
#
_symmetry.space_group_name_H-M   'P 1'
#
loop_
_entity.id
_entity.type
_entity.pdbx_description
1 polymer ?
#
loop_
_entity_poly.entity_id
_entity_poly.type
_entity_poly.pdbx_seq_one_letter_code
_entity_poly.pdbx_strand_id
1 'polypeptide(L)'
;MDGISLCIVNTHLAPHYENLEQRISDYNTITDGQYFWSNKKPNILSHDYVLWMGDLNFRIDDLTGDEIHDIILNAPQTQRSNHSVNSFAQLLANDQLNRVRHEGLAFSEFSETEPTFAPTYKFFVNTDNYDYK
;
A
#
# COMPACT_ATOMS: atom_id res chain seq x y z
N MET A 1 16.96 -5.90 -31.14
CA MET A 1 16.93 -5.35 -29.77
C MET A 1 15.59 -5.75 -29.20
N ASP A 2 15.57 -6.43 -28.07
CA ASP A 2 14.32 -6.62 -27.34
C ASP A 2 13.92 -5.26 -26.76
N GLY A 3 12.65 -4.88 -26.93
CA GLY A 3 12.10 -3.64 -26.38
C GLY A 3 11.89 -3.76 -24.87
N ILE A 4 11.55 -2.65 -24.22
CA ILE A 4 11.19 -2.60 -22.80
C ILE A 4 9.71 -2.94 -22.66
N SER A 5 9.36 -3.85 -21.75
CA SER A 5 7.97 -4.18 -21.40
C SER A 5 7.54 -3.51 -20.08
N LEU A 6 6.32 -2.97 -20.09
CA LEU A 6 5.67 -2.35 -18.93
C LEU A 6 4.35 -3.07 -18.65
N CYS A 7 4.15 -3.50 -17.41
CA CYS A 7 2.88 -4.02 -16.90
C CYS A 7 2.31 -3.05 -15.87
N ILE A 8 1.02 -2.71 -15.99
CA ILE A 8 0.31 -1.88 -15.02
C ILE A 8 -0.83 -2.70 -14.46
N VAL A 9 -0.85 -2.85 -13.14
CA VAL A 9 -1.86 -3.59 -12.40
C VAL A 9 -2.58 -2.63 -11.48
N ASN A 10 -3.90 -2.57 -11.59
CA ASN A 10 -4.76 -1.81 -10.69
C ASN A 10 -5.68 -2.78 -9.94
N THR A 11 -5.65 -2.75 -8.61
CA THR A 11 -6.44 -3.65 -7.77
C THR A 11 -7.27 -2.92 -6.74
N HIS A 12 -8.42 -3.51 -6.41
CA HIS A 12 -9.17 -3.20 -5.20
C HIS A 12 -9.25 -4.50 -4.39
N LEU A 13 -8.44 -4.61 -3.34
CA LEU A 13 -8.33 -5.83 -2.54
C LEU A 13 -9.40 -5.89 -1.44
N ALA A 14 -9.53 -7.04 -0.78
CA ALA A 14 -10.53 -7.26 0.25
C ALA A 14 -10.58 -6.14 1.32
N PRO A 15 -11.76 -5.50 1.52
CA PRO A 15 -11.93 -4.43 2.50
C PRO A 15 -12.03 -5.01 3.93
N HIS A 16 -12.17 -4.11 4.91
CA HIS A 16 -12.28 -4.38 6.35
C HIS A 16 -10.95 -4.78 7.01
N TYR A 17 -10.85 -4.49 8.31
CA TYR A 17 -9.61 -4.57 9.08
C TYR A 17 -9.10 -6.01 9.19
N GLU A 18 -10.01 -6.92 9.53
CA GLU A 18 -9.79 -8.34 9.80
C GLU A 18 -9.34 -9.17 8.58
N ASN A 19 -9.53 -8.66 7.37
CA ASN A 19 -9.32 -9.43 6.13
C ASN A 19 -7.87 -9.41 5.61
N LEU A 20 -6.88 -9.34 6.50
CA LEU A 20 -5.47 -9.33 6.13
C LEU A 20 -5.07 -10.57 5.32
N GLU A 21 -5.45 -11.77 5.79
CA GLU A 21 -5.15 -13.03 5.10
C GLU A 21 -5.79 -13.08 3.71
N GLN A 22 -7.00 -12.52 3.56
CA GLN A 22 -7.65 -12.45 2.27
C GLN A 22 -6.91 -11.50 1.31
N ARG A 23 -6.43 -10.34 1.76
CA ARG A 23 -5.61 -9.44 0.92
C ARG A 23 -4.32 -10.09 0.44
N ILE A 24 -3.65 -10.84 1.32
CA ILE A 24 -2.46 -11.63 0.95
C ILE A 24 -2.82 -12.69 -0.09
N SER A 25 -3.93 -13.42 0.12
CA SER A 25 -4.43 -14.42 -0.82
C SER A 25 -4.82 -13.82 -2.19
N ASP A 26 -5.46 -12.64 -2.19
CA ASP A 26 -5.83 -11.90 -3.40
C ASP A 26 -4.57 -11.55 -4.21
N TYR A 27 -3.53 -10.99 -3.56
CA TYR A 27 -2.25 -10.68 -4.21
C TYR A 27 -1.61 -11.91 -4.87
N ASN A 28 -1.49 -13.01 -4.13
CA ASN A 28 -0.86 -14.24 -4.63
C ASN A 28 -1.67 -14.84 -5.79
N THR A 29 -3.00 -14.86 -5.67
CA THR A 29 -3.89 -15.33 -6.74
C THR A 29 -3.75 -14.51 -8.02
N ILE A 30 -3.66 -13.18 -7.92
CA ILE A 30 -3.49 -12.30 -9.08
C ILE A 30 -2.10 -12.52 -9.70
N THR A 31 -1.06 -12.64 -8.87
CA THR A 31 0.32 -12.80 -9.35
C THR A 31 0.52 -14.14 -10.08
N ASP A 32 -0.02 -15.23 -9.53
CA ASP A 32 0.14 -16.58 -10.06
C ASP A 32 -0.85 -16.91 -11.20
N GLY A 33 -2.01 -16.25 -11.21
CA GLY A 33 -3.12 -16.54 -12.10
C GLY A 33 -3.16 -15.72 -13.39
N GLN A 34 -2.44 -14.59 -13.46
CA GLN A 34 -2.50 -13.69 -14.63
C GLN A 34 -1.42 -14.03 -15.66
N TYR A 35 -1.88 -14.45 -16.84
CA TYR A 35 -1.02 -14.80 -17.97
C TYR A 35 -1.25 -13.89 -19.19
N PHE A 36 -0.15 -13.54 -19.86
CA PHE A 36 -0.16 -12.76 -21.08
C PHE A 36 0.15 -13.64 -22.29
N TRP A 37 -0.37 -13.27 -23.46
CA TRP A 37 -0.10 -13.97 -24.72
C TRP A 37 1.30 -13.61 -25.27
N SER A 38 2.33 -13.83 -24.46
CA SER A 38 3.72 -13.53 -24.76
C SER A 38 4.63 -14.63 -24.23
N ASN A 39 5.35 -15.30 -25.12
CA ASN A 39 6.29 -16.36 -24.72
C ASN A 39 7.49 -15.82 -23.93
N LYS A 40 7.85 -14.54 -24.11
CA LYS A 40 8.96 -13.91 -23.39
C LYS A 40 8.54 -13.33 -22.04
N LYS A 41 7.30 -12.85 -21.94
CA LYS A 41 6.77 -12.13 -20.77
C LYS A 41 5.42 -12.76 -20.35
N PRO A 42 5.42 -14.03 -19.90
CA PRO A 42 4.18 -14.80 -19.75
C PRO A 42 3.33 -14.39 -18.54
N ASN A 43 3.89 -13.71 -17.53
CA ASN A 43 3.19 -13.33 -16.29
C ASN A 43 3.54 -11.90 -15.85
N ILE A 44 2.88 -11.38 -14.81
CA ILE A 44 3.07 -10.00 -14.31
C ILE A 44 4.55 -9.72 -14.03
N LEU A 45 5.17 -10.53 -13.16
CA LEU A 45 6.54 -10.32 -12.68
C LEU A 45 7.63 -10.57 -13.73
N SER A 46 7.29 -11.16 -14.88
CA SER A 46 8.25 -11.33 -15.99
C SER A 46 8.56 -10.03 -16.74
N HIS A 47 7.74 -8.97 -16.59
CA HIS A 47 7.92 -7.69 -17.27
C HIS A 47 9.14 -6.91 -16.75
N ASP A 48 9.73 -6.06 -17.60
CA ASP A 48 10.92 -5.28 -17.20
C ASP A 48 10.55 -4.23 -16.14
N TYR A 49 9.35 -3.66 -16.24
CA TYR A 49 8.76 -2.78 -15.22
C TYR A 49 7.33 -3.23 -14.90
N VAL A 50 7.01 -3.29 -13.61
CA VAL A 50 5.66 -3.53 -13.12
C VAL A 50 5.27 -2.37 -12.20
N LEU A 51 4.16 -1.72 -12.50
CA LEU A 51 3.53 -0.73 -11.63
C LEU A 51 2.26 -1.38 -11.06
N TRP A 52 2.22 -1.56 -9.75
CA TRP A 52 1.04 -2.06 -9.05
C TRP A 52 0.48 -0.97 -8.16
N MET A 53 -0.81 -0.65 -8.32
CA MET A 53 -1.48 0.42 -7.61
C MET A 53 -2.96 0.10 -7.35
N GLY A 54 -3.63 0.96 -6.59
CA GLY A 54 -5.07 0.90 -6.37
C GLY A 54 -5.44 0.98 -4.89
N ASP A 55 -6.65 0.56 -4.55
CA ASP A 55 -7.10 0.46 -3.17
C ASP A 55 -6.71 -0.91 -2.61
N LEU A 56 -5.50 -0.97 -2.06
CA LEU A 56 -4.94 -2.20 -1.52
C LEU A 56 -5.57 -2.60 -0.17
N ASN A 57 -6.34 -1.71 0.45
CA ASN A 57 -7.09 -1.95 1.68
C ASN A 57 -6.29 -2.42 2.92
N PHE A 58 -4.96 -2.31 2.93
CA PHE A 58 -4.15 -2.54 4.11
C PHE A 58 -4.41 -1.45 5.17
N ARG A 59 -4.43 -1.85 6.44
CA ARG A 59 -4.80 -0.99 7.57
C ARG A 59 -3.62 -0.81 8.52
N ILE A 60 -3.79 0.11 9.46
CA ILE A 60 -2.88 0.31 10.58
C ILE A 60 -3.32 -0.62 11.72
N ASP A 61 -2.43 -1.50 12.16
CA ASP A 61 -2.62 -2.41 13.30
C ASP A 61 -2.20 -1.76 14.62
N ASP A 62 -2.62 -2.34 15.74
CA ASP A 62 -2.10 -2.05 17.10
C ASP A 62 -2.14 -0.57 17.54
N LEU A 63 -2.96 0.26 16.89
CA LEU A 63 -3.26 1.63 17.27
C LEU A 63 -4.78 1.85 17.28
N THR A 64 -5.25 2.55 18.30
CA THR A 64 -6.65 2.97 18.42
C THR A 64 -6.94 4.16 17.50
N GLY A 65 -8.22 4.40 17.21
CA GLY A 65 -8.65 5.58 16.43
C GLY A 65 -8.20 6.90 17.05
N ASP A 66 -8.19 7.00 18.39
CA ASP A 66 -7.73 8.19 19.12
C ASP A 66 -6.21 8.38 18.99
N GLU A 67 -5.41 7.30 19.07
CA GLU A 67 -3.95 7.38 18.87
C GLU A 67 -3.61 7.79 17.43
N ILE A 68 -4.32 7.24 16.44
CA ILE A 68 -4.16 7.63 15.03
C ILE A 68 -4.54 9.11 14.86
N HIS A 69 -5.65 9.55 15.46
CA HIS A 69 -6.09 10.94 15.43
C HIS A 69 -5.01 11.88 16.00
N ASP A 70 -4.47 11.57 17.17
CA ASP A 70 -3.44 12.37 17.83
C ASP A 70 -2.16 12.44 16.98
N ILE A 71 -1.72 11.34 16.37
CA ILE A 71 -0.55 11.35 15.49
C ILE A 71 -0.78 12.27 14.29
N ILE A 72 -1.95 12.18 13.64
CA ILE A 72 -2.30 13.00 12.48
C ILE A 72 -2.40 14.48 12.86
N LEU A 73 -3.03 14.81 14.00
CA LEU A 73 -3.18 16.19 14.46
C LEU A 73 -1.84 16.86 14.80
N ASN A 74 -0.91 16.09 15.37
CA ASN A 74 0.41 16.60 15.75
C ASN A 74 1.42 16.59 14.59
N ALA A 75 1.07 16.00 13.44
CA ALA A 75 1.93 16.00 12.28
C ALA A 75 2.04 17.41 11.66
N PRO A 76 3.24 17.88 11.27
CA PRO A 76 3.40 19.15 10.59
C PRO A 76 2.64 19.14 9.26
N GLN A 77 1.78 20.13 9.03
CA GLN A 77 1.00 20.24 7.78
C GLN A 77 1.85 20.46 6.53
N THR A 78 3.14 20.81 6.69
CA THR A 78 4.07 20.95 5.59
C THR A 78 5.35 20.18 5.90
N GLN A 79 5.50 18.98 5.36
CA GLN A 79 6.81 18.31 5.30
C GLN A 79 7.69 19.04 4.26
N ARG A 80 8.23 20.21 4.65
CA ARG A 80 9.06 21.07 3.77
C ARG A 80 10.57 20.83 3.92
N SER A 81 11.00 19.87 4.73
CA SER A 81 12.41 19.59 4.94
C SER A 81 12.75 18.11 4.79
N ASN A 82 13.62 17.78 3.84
CA ASN A 82 14.22 16.45 3.63
C ASN A 82 15.12 15.99 4.80
N HIS A 83 15.07 16.66 5.96
CA HIS A 83 15.89 16.43 7.15
C HIS A 83 15.07 16.33 8.44
N SER A 84 13.72 16.37 8.36
CA SER A 84 12.86 16.15 9.52
C SER A 84 12.47 14.68 9.63
N VAL A 85 12.37 14.18 10.87
CA VAL A 85 11.82 12.87 11.19
C VAL A 85 10.43 12.72 10.55
N ASN A 86 10.18 11.60 9.86
CA ASN A 86 8.87 11.33 9.27
C ASN A 86 7.82 11.30 10.39
N SER A 87 6.89 12.26 10.38
CA SER A 87 5.88 12.40 11.42
C SER A 87 4.85 11.27 11.43
N PHE A 88 4.84 10.44 10.38
CA PHE A 88 3.99 9.25 10.27
C PHE A 88 4.75 7.94 10.53
N ALA A 89 6.01 8.00 10.97
CA ALA A 89 6.82 6.80 11.21
C ALA A 89 6.15 5.79 12.15
N GLN A 90 5.42 6.26 13.17
CA GLN A 90 4.66 5.38 14.06
C GLN A 90 3.49 4.69 13.34
N LEU A 91 2.76 5.38 12.46
CA LEU A 91 1.71 4.74 11.66
C LEU A 91 2.31 3.70 10.72
N LEU A 92 3.44 4.04 10.07
CA LEU A 92 4.10 3.16 9.10
C LEU A 92 4.72 1.91 9.73
N ALA A 93 5.18 2.00 10.99
CA ALA A 93 5.64 0.84 11.76
C ALA A 93 4.51 -0.15 12.05
N ASN A 94 3.27 0.32 12.02
CA ASN A 94 2.05 -0.41 12.29
C ASN A 94 1.24 -0.71 11.00
N ASP A 95 1.76 -0.34 9.83
CA ASP A 95 1.09 -0.54 8.56
C ASP A 95 1.19 -2.01 8.10
N GLN A 96 0.03 -2.62 7.84
CA GLN A 96 -0.04 -4.01 7.41
C GLN A 96 0.69 -4.28 6.09
N LEU A 97 0.68 -3.34 5.13
CA LEU A 97 1.36 -3.52 3.83
C LEU A 97 2.87 -3.60 4.03
N ASN A 98 3.45 -2.68 4.80
CA ASN A 98 4.87 -2.70 5.16
C ASN A 98 5.26 -4.01 5.85
N ARG A 99 4.42 -4.49 6.78
CA ARG A 99 4.65 -5.75 7.49
C ARG A 99 4.67 -6.94 6.54
N VAL A 100 3.65 -7.14 5.71
CA VAL A 100 3.58 -8.30 4.81
C VAL A 100 4.66 -8.26 3.73
N ARG A 101 5.09 -7.07 3.29
CA ARG A 101 6.22 -6.88 2.39
C ARG A 101 7.53 -7.32 3.03
N HIS A 102 7.76 -6.91 4.28
CA HIS A 102 8.97 -7.27 5.03
C HIS A 102 9.02 -8.77 5.37
N GLU A 103 7.88 -9.36 5.72
CA GLU A 103 7.75 -10.79 6.05
C GLU A 103 7.77 -11.69 4.80
N GLY A 104 7.72 -11.13 3.58
CA GLY A 104 7.73 -11.90 2.34
C GLY A 104 6.40 -12.58 2.01
N LEU A 105 5.29 -12.12 2.59
CA LEU A 105 3.96 -12.72 2.43
C LEU A 105 3.20 -12.18 1.21
N ALA A 106 3.38 -10.90 0.90
CA ALA A 106 2.81 -10.24 -0.27
C ALA A 106 3.65 -9.03 -0.67
N PHE A 107 3.68 -8.68 -1.95
CA PHE A 107 4.37 -7.50 -2.50
C PHE A 107 5.89 -7.42 -2.21
N SER A 108 6.54 -8.54 -1.86
CA SER A 108 7.97 -8.55 -1.50
C SER A 108 8.90 -8.26 -2.69
N GLU A 109 8.39 -8.46 -3.90
CA GLU A 109 9.05 -8.19 -5.18
C GLU A 109 9.02 -6.70 -5.56
N PHE A 110 8.27 -5.88 -4.80
CA PHE A 110 8.01 -4.47 -5.13
C PHE A 110 8.70 -3.51 -4.17
N SER A 111 9.18 -2.40 -4.74
CA SER A 111 9.65 -1.23 -3.99
C SER A 111 8.56 -0.17 -3.90
N GLU A 112 8.41 0.42 -2.72
CA GLU A 112 7.54 1.57 -2.46
C GLU A 112 8.36 2.62 -1.74
N THR A 113 8.16 3.90 -2.11
CA THR A 113 8.77 5.01 -1.37
C THR A 113 7.99 5.22 -0.07
N GLU A 114 8.71 5.39 1.04
CA GLU A 114 8.09 5.63 2.34
C GLU A 114 7.09 6.81 2.26
N PRO A 115 5.80 6.60 2.60
CA PRO A 115 4.82 7.68 2.58
C PRO A 115 5.18 8.82 3.54
N THR A 116 5.14 10.04 3.01
CA THR A 116 5.35 11.30 3.77
C THR A 116 4.08 12.15 3.85
N PHE A 117 2.94 11.54 3.52
CA PHE A 117 1.61 12.14 3.53
C PHE A 117 0.71 11.42 4.54
N ALA A 118 -0.36 12.10 4.98
CA ALA A 118 -1.31 11.54 5.94
C ALA A 118 -2.15 10.41 5.32
N PRO A 119 -2.72 9.49 6.13
CA PRO A 119 -3.54 8.39 5.62
C PRO A 119 -4.63 8.83 4.65
N THR A 120 -4.89 8.07 3.60
CA THR A 120 -5.86 8.48 2.56
C THR A 120 -7.29 8.00 2.81
N TYR A 121 -7.55 7.40 3.96
CA TYR A 121 -8.84 6.85 4.36
C TYR A 121 -8.97 6.79 5.89
N LYS A 122 -10.13 7.00 6.51
CA LYS A 122 -11.47 7.31 5.94
C LYS A 122 -11.83 8.77 6.22
N PHE A 123 -12.46 9.45 5.26
CA PHE A 123 -12.97 10.81 5.44
C PHE A 123 -14.50 10.85 5.54
N PHE A 124 -15.04 11.87 6.22
CA PHE A 124 -16.44 12.24 6.03
C PHE A 124 -16.63 12.73 4.58
N VAL A 125 -17.75 12.32 3.97
CA VAL A 125 -18.07 12.63 2.58
C VAL A 125 -18.03 14.15 2.35
N ASN A 126 -17.31 14.57 1.30
CA ASN A 126 -17.09 15.97 0.92
C ASN A 126 -16.29 16.81 1.93
N THR A 127 -15.43 16.17 2.75
CA THR A 127 -14.54 16.88 3.68
C THR A 127 -13.15 16.25 3.71
N ASP A 128 -12.18 16.99 4.23
CA ASP A 128 -10.85 16.47 4.58
C ASP A 128 -10.78 16.03 6.06
N ASN A 129 -11.94 15.91 6.73
CA ASN A 129 -12.03 15.47 8.12
C ASN A 129 -12.14 13.95 8.17
N TYR A 130 -11.26 13.31 8.93
CA TYR A 130 -11.30 11.86 9.12
C TYR A 130 -12.51 11.42 9.94
N ASP A 131 -13.06 10.27 9.56
CA ASP A 131 -14.09 9.52 10.29
C ASP A 131 -13.40 8.39 11.08
N TYR A 132 -13.11 8.65 12.36
CA TYR A 132 -12.38 7.73 13.26
C TYR A 132 -13.27 6.63 13.88
N LYS A 133 -14.49 6.44 13.37
CA LYS A 133 -15.43 5.41 13.83
C LYS A 133 -15.17 4.03 13.24
#